data_AF-A0A0Q5L2A3-F1
#
_entry.id   AF-A0A0Q5L2A3-F1
#
_cell.length_a   1.000
_cell.length_b   1.000
_cell.length_c   1.000
_cell.angle_alpha   90.00
_cell.angle_beta   90.00
_cell.angle_gamma   90.00
#
_symmetry.space_group_name_H-M   'P 1'
#
loop_
_entity.id
_entity.type
_entity.pdbx_description
1 polymer ?
#
loop_
_entity_poly.entity_id
_entity_poly.type
_entity_poly.pdbx_seq_one_letter_code
_entity_poly.pdbx_strand_id
1 'polypeptide(L)'
;MKRHPALLLLGVALLIPAAAVVVATSPPGCRLQVIPDYTWAVTYKAVLRLSPGCTDGTVLRVRKSSTQNVRRDGAPYQPIKPAQGAWNFGKTSTVPKNELWTVYTWRWEWWDAQAWNPRTQALGRWTAAEVLNATP
;
A
#
# COMPACT_ATOMS: atom_id res chain seq x y z
N MET A 1 24.08 65.97 -1.88
CA MET A 1 24.72 65.19 -0.80
C MET A 1 23.67 64.39 -0.04
N LYS A 2 23.68 63.06 -0.13
CA LYS A 2 23.33 62.07 0.91
C LYS A 2 23.33 60.68 0.25
N ARG A 3 24.39 59.91 0.53
CA ARG A 3 24.53 58.48 0.19
C ARG A 3 23.90 57.67 1.31
N HIS A 4 23.07 56.67 1.01
CA HIS A 4 22.77 55.54 1.92
C HIS A 4 22.51 54.27 1.09
N PRO A 5 22.78 53.08 1.66
CA PRO A 5 23.56 52.04 1.01
C PRO A 5 22.75 50.91 0.36
N ALA A 6 23.41 50.23 -0.57
CA ALA A 6 23.03 48.98 -1.19
C ALA A 6 22.80 47.87 -0.15
N LEU A 7 21.60 47.29 -0.14
CA LEU A 7 21.34 46.02 0.53
C LEU A 7 21.37 44.90 -0.52
N LEU A 8 22.50 44.21 -0.60
CA LEU A 8 22.69 42.97 -1.34
C LEU A 8 21.83 41.88 -0.68
N LEU A 9 20.67 41.57 -1.25
CA LEU A 9 19.92 40.36 -0.94
C LEU A 9 20.57 39.20 -1.70
N LEU A 10 21.45 38.47 -1.02
CA LEU A 10 21.98 37.19 -1.48
C LEU A 10 20.82 36.21 -1.70
N GLY A 11 20.64 35.83 -2.96
CA GLY A 11 19.83 34.69 -3.35
C GLY A 11 20.50 33.40 -2.89
N VAL A 12 19.82 32.67 -2.00
CA VAL A 12 20.09 31.24 -1.78
C VAL A 12 18.95 30.50 -2.47
N ALA A 13 19.17 30.16 -3.73
CA ALA A 13 18.33 29.20 -4.45
C ALA A 13 18.54 27.83 -3.79
N LEU A 14 17.59 27.45 -2.94
CA LEU A 14 17.54 26.12 -2.35
C LEU A 14 17.19 25.12 -3.47
N LEU A 15 18.21 24.55 -4.10
CA LEU A 15 18.08 23.38 -4.96
C LEU A 15 17.63 22.20 -4.09
N ILE A 16 16.32 22.01 -3.97
CA ILE A 16 15.75 20.78 -3.43
C ILE A 16 15.95 19.71 -4.50
N PRO A 17 16.78 18.68 -4.29
CA PRO A 17 16.85 17.57 -5.22
C PRO A 17 15.48 16.88 -5.18
N ALA A 18 14.76 16.97 -6.30
CA ALA A 18 13.57 16.18 -6.55
C ALA A 18 13.99 14.70 -6.59
N ALA A 19 13.97 14.04 -5.44
CA ALA A 19 14.00 12.60 -5.38
C ALA A 19 12.74 12.10 -6.10
N ALA A 20 12.92 11.69 -7.35
CA ALA A 20 11.88 11.04 -8.12
C ALA A 20 11.46 9.78 -7.36
N VAL A 21 10.34 9.86 -6.64
CA VAL A 21 9.67 8.68 -6.11
C VAL A 21 9.21 7.93 -7.34
N VAL A 22 9.96 6.90 -7.73
CA VAL A 22 9.51 5.92 -8.71
C VAL A 22 8.30 5.25 -8.08
N VAL A 23 7.11 5.76 -8.40
CA VAL A 23 5.85 5.08 -8.13
C VAL A 23 5.89 3.88 -9.07
N ALA A 24 6.37 2.75 -8.57
CA ALA A 24 6.33 1.49 -9.30
C ALA A 24 4.86 1.24 -9.66
N THR A 25 4.53 1.46 -10.93
CA THR A 25 3.20 1.20 -11.47
C THR A 25 3.07 -0.31 -11.62
N SER A 26 2.11 -0.91 -10.91
CA SER A 26 1.80 -2.32 -11.09
C SER A 26 1.39 -2.57 -12.54
N PRO A 27 1.99 -3.53 -13.25
CA PRO A 27 1.60 -3.86 -14.61
C PRO A 27 0.12 -4.28 -14.70
N PRO A 28 -0.56 -4.09 -15.84
CA PRO A 28 -1.91 -4.60 -16.05
C PRO A 28 -1.98 -6.11 -15.75
N GLY A 29 -2.93 -6.53 -14.91
CA GLY A 29 -3.11 -7.94 -14.53
C GLY A 29 -2.19 -8.44 -13.39
N CYS A 30 -1.25 -7.62 -12.93
CA CYS A 30 -0.53 -7.89 -11.70
C CYS A 30 -1.41 -7.57 -10.49
N ARG A 31 -1.59 -8.56 -9.60
CA ARG A 31 -2.45 -8.43 -8.41
C ARG A 31 -1.92 -9.27 -7.26
N LEU A 32 -2.35 -8.91 -6.05
CA LEU A 32 -2.10 -9.71 -4.85
C LEU A 32 -3.05 -10.92 -4.81
N GLN A 33 -2.47 -12.10 -4.59
CA GLN A 33 -3.18 -13.33 -4.27
C GLN A 33 -2.95 -13.70 -2.80
N VAL A 34 -3.99 -14.18 -2.14
CA VAL A 34 -3.97 -14.64 -0.75
C VAL A 34 -4.43 -16.08 -0.71
N ILE A 35 -3.60 -16.94 -0.13
CA ILE A 35 -3.90 -18.34 0.10
C ILE A 35 -4.06 -18.54 1.61
N PRO A 36 -5.25 -18.92 2.10
CA PRO A 36 -5.40 -19.38 3.47
C PRO A 36 -4.71 -20.74 3.61
N ASP A 37 -3.67 -20.82 4.44
CA ASP A 37 -2.88 -22.06 4.65
C ASP A 37 -3.34 -22.79 5.92
N TYR A 38 -3.05 -22.21 7.09
CA TYR A 38 -3.45 -22.77 8.38
C TYR A 38 -4.64 -21.99 8.97
N THR A 39 -5.72 -22.69 9.31
CA THR A 39 -6.92 -22.09 9.91
C THR A 39 -7.04 -22.48 11.39
N TRP A 40 -7.38 -21.51 12.23
CA TRP A 40 -7.69 -21.72 13.64
C TRP A 40 -8.90 -20.87 14.04
N ALA A 41 -10.01 -21.55 14.32
CA ALA A 41 -11.30 -20.94 14.58
C ALA A 41 -11.67 -19.89 13.50
N VAL A 42 -11.71 -18.61 13.86
CA VAL A 42 -12.08 -17.49 12.97
C VAL A 42 -10.87 -16.80 12.34
N THR A 43 -9.67 -17.38 12.48
CA THR A 43 -8.42 -16.84 11.96
C THR A 43 -7.75 -17.80 11.00
N TYR A 44 -6.96 -17.26 10.09
CA TYR A 44 -6.08 -18.02 9.24
C TYR A 44 -4.72 -17.35 9.12
N LYS A 45 -3.69 -18.14 8.85
CA LYS A 45 -2.38 -17.64 8.44
C LYS A 45 -2.37 -17.45 6.93
N ALA A 46 -2.25 -16.20 6.50
CA ALA A 46 -2.21 -15.83 5.09
C ALA A 46 -0.84 -16.14 4.47
N VAL A 47 -0.84 -16.83 3.33
CA VAL A 47 0.30 -16.86 2.41
C VAL A 47 0.01 -15.88 1.29
N LEU A 48 0.85 -14.86 1.19
CA LEU A 48 0.75 -13.83 0.15
C LEU A 48 1.55 -14.26 -1.08
N ARG A 49 1.03 -13.97 -2.26
CA ARG A 49 1.67 -14.27 -3.54
C ARG A 49 1.34 -13.20 -4.58
N LEU A 50 2.28 -12.95 -5.49
CA LEU A 50 2.02 -12.18 -6.70
C LEU A 50 1.37 -13.08 -7.76
N SER A 51 0.34 -12.57 -8.45
CA SER A 51 -0.26 -13.30 -9.58
C SER A 51 0.79 -13.59 -10.68
N PRO A 52 0.60 -14.64 -11.50
CA PRO A 52 1.52 -14.95 -12.61
C PRO A 52 1.71 -13.80 -13.62
N GLY A 53 0.80 -12.84 -13.68
CA GLY A 53 0.90 -11.67 -14.56
C GLY A 53 1.85 -10.58 -14.06
N CYS A 54 2.42 -10.72 -12.85
CA CYS A 54 3.41 -9.78 -12.34
C CYS A 54 4.80 -10.07 -12.93
N THR A 55 5.49 -9.03 -13.37
CA THR A 55 6.88 -9.15 -13.85
C THR A 55 7.86 -9.36 -12.70
N ASP A 56 9.01 -9.95 -13.00
CA ASP A 56 10.09 -10.10 -12.02
C ASP A 56 10.51 -8.76 -11.43
N GLY A 57 10.69 -8.73 -10.11
CA GLY A 57 11.04 -7.52 -9.37
C GLY A 57 9.84 -6.63 -9.01
N THR A 58 8.62 -7.00 -9.37
CA THR A 58 7.42 -6.27 -8.94
C THR A 58 7.32 -6.24 -7.41
N VAL A 59 6.99 -5.06 -6.88
CA VAL A 59 6.70 -4.85 -5.47
C VAL A 59 5.32 -4.19 -5.37
N LEU A 60 4.40 -4.87 -4.69
CA LEU A 60 3.09 -4.33 -4.35
C LEU A 60 3.12 -3.70 -2.97
N ARG A 61 2.44 -2.56 -2.83
CA ARG A 61 2.10 -2.03 -1.50
C ARG A 61 0.82 -2.71 -1.03
N VAL A 62 0.85 -3.39 0.11
CA VAL A 62 -0.24 -4.25 0.62
C VAL A 62 -0.69 -3.82 2.01
N ARG A 63 -1.94 -4.08 2.37
CA ARG A 63 -2.46 -3.79 3.72
C ARG A 63 -3.59 -4.73 4.12
N LYS A 64 -3.98 -4.66 5.40
CA LYS A 64 -5.25 -5.21 5.90
C LYS A 64 -6.28 -4.11 6.14
N SER A 65 -7.53 -4.39 5.80
CA SER A 65 -8.68 -3.54 6.11
C SER A 65 -9.80 -4.38 6.71
N SER A 66 -10.56 -3.79 7.64
CA SER A 66 -11.74 -4.43 8.22
C SER A 66 -12.85 -4.50 7.16
N THR A 67 -13.54 -5.64 7.09
CA THR A 67 -14.71 -5.81 6.23
C THR A 67 -16.01 -5.39 6.92
N GLN A 68 -15.97 -5.16 8.24
CA GLN A 68 -17.15 -4.89 9.08
C GLN A 68 -17.17 -3.48 9.66
N ASN A 69 -16.00 -2.88 9.88
CA ASN A 69 -15.89 -1.59 10.53
C ASN A 69 -15.35 -0.52 9.58
N VAL A 70 -15.96 0.66 9.63
CA VAL A 70 -15.49 1.86 8.94
C VAL A 70 -15.18 2.96 9.96
N ARG A 71 -14.27 3.86 9.61
CA ARG A 71 -13.99 5.10 10.33
C ARG A 71 -15.16 6.07 10.13
N ARG A 72 -15.18 7.16 10.92
CA ARG A 72 -16.22 8.22 10.85
C ARG A 72 -16.36 8.83 9.45
N ASP A 73 -15.29 8.87 8.67
CA ASP A 73 -15.27 9.36 7.28
C ASP A 73 -15.66 8.28 6.25
N GLY A 74 -16.17 7.13 6.68
CA GLY A 74 -16.58 6.01 5.83
C GLY A 74 -15.41 5.21 5.23
N ALA A 75 -14.15 5.51 5.57
CA ALA A 75 -13.02 4.68 5.12
C ALA A 75 -12.96 3.37 5.93
N PRO A 76 -12.67 2.20 5.33
CA PRO A 76 -12.51 0.96 6.08
C PRO A 76 -11.50 1.12 7.23
N TYR A 77 -11.84 0.56 8.38
CA TYR A 77 -10.94 0.57 9.54
C TYR A 77 -9.66 -0.23 9.24
N GLN A 78 -8.53 0.27 9.72
CA GLN A 78 -7.19 -0.31 9.54
C GLN A 78 -6.57 -0.59 10.91
N PRO A 79 -5.59 -1.51 11.04
CA PRO A 79 -4.94 -1.77 12.32
C PRO A 79 -4.26 -0.50 12.85
N ILE A 80 -4.50 -0.16 14.12
CA ILE A 80 -4.02 1.10 14.73
C ILE A 80 -2.48 1.15 14.79
N LYS A 81 -1.78 0.01 14.90
CA LYS A 81 -0.33 -0.18 14.63
C LYS A 81 -0.07 -1.63 14.20
N PRO A 82 0.77 -1.89 13.16
CA PRO A 82 2.23 -1.81 13.32
C PRO A 82 2.93 -1.10 12.14
N ALA A 83 3.06 0.23 12.24
CA ALA A 83 3.87 1.13 11.41
C ALA A 83 4.08 0.69 9.94
N GLN A 84 3.17 0.88 8.98
CA GLN A 84 2.46 2.12 8.65
C GLN A 84 1.16 1.81 7.90
N GLY A 85 0.33 0.90 8.41
CA GLY A 85 -0.97 0.54 7.81
C GLY A 85 -0.89 -0.08 6.41
N ALA A 86 0.33 -0.30 5.90
CA ALA A 86 0.66 -0.94 4.65
C ALA A 86 2.14 -1.34 4.65
N TRP A 87 2.49 -2.35 3.84
CA TRP A 87 3.82 -2.93 3.70
C TRP A 87 4.16 -3.15 2.24
N ASN A 88 5.43 -3.40 1.93
CA ASN A 88 5.88 -3.76 0.60
C ASN A 88 5.96 -5.29 0.50
N PHE A 89 5.45 -5.85 -0.59
CA PHE A 89 5.41 -7.28 -0.85
C PHE A 89 5.85 -7.58 -2.29
N GLY A 90 6.89 -8.39 -2.44
CA GLY A 90 7.44 -8.85 -3.70
C GLY A 90 8.50 -9.91 -3.44
N LYS A 91 9.62 -9.89 -4.18
CA LYS A 91 10.77 -10.77 -3.91
C LYS A 91 11.31 -10.61 -2.49
N THR A 92 11.26 -9.39 -1.95
CA THR A 92 11.46 -9.09 -0.54
C THR A 92 10.14 -8.58 0.06
N SER A 93 9.87 -8.92 1.32
CA SER A 93 8.66 -8.48 2.01
C SER A 93 8.99 -7.76 3.30
N THR A 94 8.29 -6.64 3.54
CA THR A 94 8.29 -5.94 4.82
C THR A 94 7.06 -6.24 5.67
N VAL A 95 6.26 -7.24 5.28
CA VAL A 95 5.09 -7.69 6.04
C VAL A 95 5.57 -8.43 7.29
N PRO A 96 5.25 -7.94 8.52
CA PRO A 96 5.63 -8.63 9.73
C PRO A 96 4.98 -10.01 9.81
N LYS A 97 5.71 -11.03 10.30
CA LYS A 97 5.20 -12.42 10.38
C LYS A 97 3.90 -12.54 11.17
N ASN A 98 3.77 -11.77 12.25
CA ASN A 98 2.57 -11.73 13.08
C ASN A 98 1.37 -11.09 12.36
N GLU A 99 1.60 -10.24 11.35
CA GLU A 99 0.53 -9.63 10.57
C GLU A 99 -0.10 -10.57 9.55
N LEU A 100 0.56 -11.69 9.23
CA LEU A 100 -0.01 -12.72 8.35
C LEU A 100 -1.20 -13.43 8.98
N TRP A 101 -1.31 -13.45 10.31
CA TRP A 101 -2.53 -13.89 10.98
C TRP A 101 -3.66 -12.91 10.71
N THR A 102 -4.72 -13.44 10.12
CA THR A 102 -5.84 -12.67 9.59
C THR A 102 -7.14 -13.28 10.11
N VAL A 103 -7.97 -12.46 10.74
CA VAL A 103 -9.35 -12.84 11.10
C VAL A 103 -10.22 -12.72 9.84
N TYR A 104 -11.21 -13.58 9.63
CA TYR A 104 -12.10 -13.50 8.45
C TYR A 104 -12.88 -12.17 8.31
N THR A 105 -12.96 -11.37 9.36
CA THR A 105 -13.54 -10.02 9.36
C THR A 105 -12.56 -8.94 8.85
N TRP A 106 -11.41 -9.37 8.34
CA TRP A 106 -10.40 -8.56 7.69
C TRP A 106 -10.12 -9.11 6.28
N ARG A 107 -9.76 -8.21 5.37
CA ARG A 107 -9.31 -8.56 4.03
C ARG A 107 -7.92 -7.98 3.79
N TRP A 108 -7.17 -8.64 2.91
CA TRP A 108 -5.97 -8.07 2.35
C TRP A 108 -6.30 -7.25 1.10
N GLU A 109 -5.59 -6.15 0.94
CA GLU A 109 -5.69 -5.24 -0.19
C GLU A 109 -4.30 -4.90 -0.70
N TRP A 110 -4.22 -4.50 -1.96
CA TRP A 110 -3.02 -3.93 -2.56
C TRP A 110 -3.32 -2.59 -3.20
N TRP A 111 -2.32 -1.73 -3.30
CA TRP A 111 -2.45 -0.42 -3.94
C TRP A 111 -2.31 -0.56 -5.45
N ASP A 112 -3.42 -0.40 -6.14
CA ASP A 112 -3.48 -0.30 -7.59
C ASP A 112 -3.33 1.15 -8.01
N ALA A 113 -2.12 1.51 -8.46
CA ALA A 113 -1.79 2.86 -8.91
C ALA A 113 -2.54 3.26 -10.20
N GLN A 114 -3.12 2.31 -10.93
CA GLN A 114 -3.83 2.54 -12.20
C GLN A 114 -5.35 2.53 -12.03
N ALA A 115 -5.86 1.99 -10.92
CA ALA A 115 -7.29 2.01 -10.65
C ALA A 115 -7.79 3.42 -10.35
N TRP A 116 -8.88 3.81 -11.02
CA TRP A 116 -9.60 5.05 -10.72
C TRP A 116 -10.25 4.98 -9.33
N ASN A 117 -10.02 6.03 -8.54
CA ASN A 117 -10.61 6.19 -7.22
C ASN A 117 -11.71 7.28 -7.26
N PRO A 118 -13.00 6.90 -7.20
CA PRO A 118 -14.09 7.86 -7.29
C PRO A 118 -14.16 8.82 -6.11
N ARG A 119 -13.57 8.47 -4.95
CA ARG A 119 -13.59 9.30 -3.74
C ARG A 119 -12.60 10.45 -3.81
N THR A 120 -11.42 10.21 -4.39
CA THR A 120 -10.37 11.23 -4.53
C THR A 120 -10.33 11.85 -5.93
N GLN A 121 -11.14 11.34 -6.86
CA GLN A 121 -11.14 11.73 -8.27
C GLN A 121 -9.73 11.68 -8.89
N ALA A 122 -8.97 10.63 -8.55
CA ALA A 122 -7.59 10.44 -8.98
C ALA A 122 -7.29 8.95 -9.21
N LEU A 123 -6.19 8.66 -9.90
CA LEU A 123 -5.64 7.31 -9.97
C LEU A 123 -5.04 6.89 -8.63
N GLY A 124 -5.10 5.60 -8.33
CA GLY A 124 -4.62 5.04 -7.07
C GLY A 124 -5.77 4.62 -6.16
N ARG A 125 -5.99 3.32 -6.07
CA ARG A 125 -7.02 2.74 -5.22
C ARG A 125 -6.51 1.49 -4.52
N TRP A 126 -6.96 1.29 -3.29
CA TRP A 126 -6.81 0.01 -2.62
C TRP A 126 -7.82 -0.99 -3.18
N THR A 127 -7.30 -2.08 -3.71
CA THR A 127 -8.07 -3.14 -4.36
C THR A 127 -7.95 -4.42 -3.54
N ALA A 128 -9.07 -5.12 -3.34
CA ALA A 128 -9.08 -6.38 -2.63
C ALA A 128 -8.18 -7.42 -3.32
N ALA A 129 -7.46 -8.20 -2.52
CA ALA A 129 -6.68 -9.32 -3.03
C ALA A 129 -7.61 -10.43 -3.53
N GLU A 130 -7.12 -11.18 -4.53
CA GLU A 130 -7.77 -12.42 -4.96
C GLU A 130 -7.51 -13.51 -3.91
N VAL A 131 -8.58 -14.08 -3.35
CA VAL A 131 -8.45 -15.20 -2.41
C VAL A 131 -8.49 -16.50 -3.20
N LEU A 132 -7.39 -17.23 -3.18
CA LEU A 132 -7.31 -18.57 -3.73
C LEU A 132 -7.64 -19.55 -2.61
N ASN A 133 -8.87 -20.06 -2.61
CA ASN A 133 -9.22 -21.12 -1.68
C ASN A 133 -8.40 -22.36 -2.06
N ALA A 134 -7.70 -22.96 -1.11
CA ALA A 134 -7.28 -24.34 -1.27
C ALA A 134 -8.56 -25.16 -1.51
N THR A 135 -8.63 -25.81 -2.67
CA THR A 135 -9.66 -26.82 -2.91
C THR A 135 -9.52 -27.86 -1.79
N PRO A 136 -10.59 -28.20 -1.06
CA PRO A 136 -10.54 -29.21 -0.01
C PRO A 136 -10.10 -30.58 -0.54
#